data_AF-A0AAW9B065-F1
#
_entry.id   AF-A0AAW9B065-F1
#
_cell.length_a   1.000
_cell.length_b   1.000
_cell.length_c   1.000
_cell.angle_alpha   90.00
_cell.angle_beta   90.00
_cell.angle_gamma   90.00
#
_symmetry.space_group_name_H-M   'P 1'
#
loop_
_entity.id
_entity.type
_entity.pdbx_description
1 polymer ?
#
loop_
_entity_poly.entity_id
_entity_poly.type
_entity_poly.pdbx_seq_one_letter_code
_entity_poly.pdbx_strand_id
1 'polypeptide(L)'
;MKRSSNVKRSSMDKSLKLGKILPFAAFGGIFFFATYESKTEGYIFSDADECKSNSPEFSEQCDIAYQEALARAEQNAPRYRSEFECENDFYEDDCYYSSSSRAYVPNFGGFFYSRSLSGLKGYNKSYYSEPMYRYKSKFYNGAGQFFGSYRNQPTKVATNSLNKRGGGTIGRAMSRGGFGKAVSVSRGG
;
A
#
# COMPACT_ATOMS: atom_id res chain seq x y z
N MET A 1 52.57 30.25 19.81
CA MET A 1 51.39 29.78 19.03
C MET A 1 51.15 28.30 19.32
N LYS A 2 49.89 27.99 19.69
CA LYS A 2 49.16 26.71 19.81
C LYS A 2 49.90 25.38 19.59
N ARG A 3 49.91 24.53 20.63
CA ARG A 3 49.63 23.09 20.53
C ARG A 3 48.71 22.69 21.69
N SER A 4 47.43 22.50 21.40
CA SER A 4 46.48 21.84 22.29
C SER A 4 46.47 20.36 21.92
N SER A 5 46.79 19.49 22.88
CA SER A 5 46.63 18.04 22.73
C SER A 5 46.20 17.45 24.07
N ASN A 6 45.26 16.50 23.99
CA ASN A 6 44.71 15.65 25.05
C ASN A 6 43.54 16.22 25.87
N VAL A 7 42.39 16.34 25.19
CA VAL A 7 41.10 16.21 25.88
C VAL A 7 40.91 14.72 26.21
N LYS A 8 41.18 14.34 27.45
CA LYS A 8 40.78 13.04 28.00
C LYS A 8 39.26 13.01 28.11
N ARG A 9 38.62 12.09 27.39
CA ARG A 9 37.19 11.78 27.51
C ARG A 9 36.95 11.11 28.86
N SER A 10 36.20 11.75 29.75
CA SER A 10 35.69 11.11 30.96
C SER A 10 34.59 10.12 30.56
N SER A 11 34.79 8.86 30.95
CA SER A 11 33.78 7.81 30.94
C SER A 11 32.53 8.32 31.65
N MET A 12 31.38 8.27 30.97
CA MET A 12 30.09 8.50 31.62
C MET A 12 29.72 7.24 32.41
N ASP A 13 30.32 7.09 33.58
CA ASP A 13 29.90 6.07 34.54
C ASP A 13 28.63 6.56 35.25
N LYS A 14 27.46 6.36 34.63
CA LYS A 14 26.19 6.46 35.37
C LYS A 14 25.94 5.16 36.12
N SER A 15 26.62 5.06 37.27
CA SER A 15 26.23 4.13 38.34
C SER A 15 24.83 4.50 38.84
N LEU A 16 23.84 3.67 38.50
CA LEU A 16 22.48 3.80 39.05
C LEU A 16 22.52 3.35 40.51
N LYS A 17 22.69 4.32 41.42
CA LYS A 17 22.54 4.12 42.85
C LYS A 17 21.07 3.83 43.16
N LEU A 18 20.77 2.58 43.47
CA LEU A 18 19.47 2.11 43.93
C LEU A 18 19.28 2.58 45.39
N GLY A 19 18.55 3.67 45.58
CA GLY A 19 18.25 4.26 46.89
C GLY A 19 16.77 4.56 47.07
N LYS A 20 16.14 3.79 47.97
CA LYS A 20 14.90 4.03 48.76
C LYS A 20 13.78 4.94 48.18
N ILE A 21 12.69 4.26 47.78
CA ILE A 21 11.26 4.49 48.12
C ILE A 21 10.69 5.92 48.03
N LEU A 22 9.83 6.14 47.03
CA LEU A 22 8.65 7.04 47.08
C LEU A 22 7.48 6.35 46.36
N PRO A 23 6.29 6.16 46.99
CA PRO A 23 5.13 5.59 46.32
C PRO A 23 4.37 6.73 45.63
N PHE A 24 4.76 7.07 44.41
CA PHE A 24 3.88 7.80 43.51
C PHE A 24 3.40 6.81 42.44
N ALA A 25 2.09 6.60 42.41
CA ALA A 25 1.40 5.70 41.50
C ALA A 25 1.68 6.11 40.04
N ALA A 26 2.71 5.55 39.44
CA ALA A 26 2.95 5.57 38.01
C ALA A 26 2.49 4.24 37.42
N PHE A 27 1.18 4.07 37.26
CA PHE A 27 0.66 3.07 36.32
C PHE A 27 0.88 3.60 34.89
N GLY A 28 2.15 3.72 34.50
CA GLY A 28 2.58 3.94 33.13
C GLY A 28 2.76 2.60 32.43
N GLY A 29 1.69 1.81 32.34
CA GLY A 29 1.68 0.61 31.51
C GLY A 29 1.71 1.04 30.05
N ILE A 30 2.82 0.79 29.35
CA ILE A 30 2.83 0.85 27.90
C ILE A 30 2.00 -0.36 27.45
N PHE A 31 0.71 -0.15 27.26
CA PHE A 31 -0.16 -1.14 26.61
C PHE A 31 0.29 -1.24 25.15
N PHE A 32 1.11 -2.25 24.86
CA PHE A 32 1.30 -2.73 23.50
C PHE A 32 -0.02 -3.34 23.05
N PHE A 33 -0.94 -2.50 22.55
CA PHE A 33 -2.08 -2.99 21.80
C PHE A 33 -1.55 -3.70 20.56
N ALA A 34 -1.58 -5.03 20.57
CA ALA A 34 -1.41 -5.82 19.36
C ALA A 34 -2.60 -5.50 18.45
N THR A 35 -2.44 -4.52 17.57
CA THR A 35 -3.45 -4.20 16.57
C THR A 35 -3.47 -5.33 15.56
N TYR A 36 -4.53 -6.15 15.59
CA TYR A 36 -4.76 -7.15 14.56
C TYR A 36 -5.12 -6.43 13.25
N GLU A 37 -4.19 -6.38 12.30
CA GLU A 37 -4.43 -5.85 10.95
C GLU A 37 -5.20 -6.90 10.15
N SER A 38 -6.49 -6.66 9.90
CA SER A 38 -7.30 -7.52 9.03
C SER A 38 -6.74 -7.55 7.61
N LYS A 39 -6.82 -8.72 6.99
CA LYS A 39 -6.39 -8.95 5.61
C LYS A 39 -7.57 -9.36 4.76
N THR A 40 -7.64 -8.80 3.57
CA THR A 40 -8.60 -9.13 2.53
C THR A 40 -7.90 -9.99 1.49
N GLU A 41 -8.45 -11.18 1.24
CA GLU A 41 -7.96 -12.09 0.21
C GLU A 41 -8.65 -11.82 -1.11
N GLY A 42 -7.91 -11.89 -2.21
CA GLY A 42 -8.46 -11.72 -3.55
C GLY A 42 -7.46 -12.10 -4.62
N TYR A 43 -7.77 -11.73 -5.85
CA TYR A 43 -7.01 -12.08 -7.04
C TYR A 43 -6.83 -10.85 -7.92
N ILE A 44 -5.79 -10.85 -8.74
CA ILE A 44 -5.56 -9.82 -9.76
C ILE A 44 -5.78 -10.47 -11.11
N PHE A 45 -6.69 -9.89 -11.90
CA PHE A 45 -7.02 -10.33 -13.25
C PHE A 45 -6.70 -9.21 -14.25
N SER A 46 -6.33 -9.53 -15.48
CA SER A 46 -6.16 -8.57 -16.57
C SER A 46 -7.50 -7.99 -17.01
N ASP A 47 -8.52 -8.84 -17.11
CA ASP A 47 -9.80 -8.53 -17.72
C ASP A 47 -10.93 -9.42 -17.16
N ALA A 48 -12.15 -9.15 -17.60
CA ALA A 48 -13.33 -9.87 -17.16
C ALA A 48 -13.31 -11.35 -17.57
N ASP A 49 -12.74 -11.70 -18.73
CA ASP A 49 -12.73 -13.07 -19.24
C ASP A 49 -11.76 -13.96 -18.45
N GLU A 50 -10.62 -13.42 -18.05
CA GLU A 50 -9.69 -14.09 -17.12
C GLU A 50 -10.34 -14.31 -15.75
N CYS A 51 -11.10 -13.32 -15.25
CA CYS A 51 -11.86 -13.45 -14.02
C CYS A 51 -12.93 -14.56 -14.12
N LYS A 52 -13.72 -14.58 -15.21
CA LYS A 52 -14.76 -15.60 -15.47
C LYS A 52 -14.17 -16.99 -15.57
N SER A 53 -13.01 -17.12 -16.21
CA SER A 53 -12.34 -18.42 -16.37
C SER A 53 -11.85 -18.98 -15.03
N ASN A 54 -11.45 -18.12 -14.10
CA ASN A 54 -11.01 -18.52 -12.76
C ASN A 54 -12.17 -18.67 -11.75
N SER A 55 -13.28 -17.95 -11.95
CA SER A 55 -14.48 -17.99 -11.08
C SER A 55 -15.78 -18.12 -11.89
N PRO A 56 -16.02 -19.27 -12.56
CA PRO A 56 -17.17 -19.44 -13.46
C PRO A 56 -18.52 -19.22 -12.80
N GLU A 57 -18.61 -19.51 -11.49
CA GLU A 57 -19.82 -19.37 -10.71
C GLU A 57 -20.22 -17.91 -10.42
N PHE A 58 -19.33 -16.94 -10.68
CA PHE A 58 -19.57 -15.49 -10.50
C PHE A 58 -19.26 -14.69 -11.77
N SER A 59 -19.50 -15.29 -12.95
CA SER A 59 -19.14 -14.70 -14.24
C SER A 59 -19.76 -13.33 -14.47
N GLU A 60 -21.01 -13.12 -14.05
CA GLU A 60 -21.71 -11.83 -14.15
C GLU A 60 -21.05 -10.76 -13.27
N GLN A 61 -20.63 -11.12 -12.05
CA GLN A 61 -19.96 -10.18 -11.15
C GLN A 61 -18.57 -9.79 -11.67
N CYS A 62 -17.88 -10.64 -12.44
CA CYS A 62 -16.61 -10.30 -13.07
C CYS A 62 -16.75 -9.14 -14.07
N ASP A 63 -17.80 -9.15 -14.90
CA ASP A 63 -18.06 -8.06 -15.85
C ASP A 63 -18.31 -6.74 -15.12
N ILE A 64 -19.18 -6.77 -14.11
CA ILE A 64 -19.53 -5.57 -13.34
C ILE A 64 -18.30 -5.07 -12.56
N ALA A 65 -17.51 -5.98 -11.97
CA ALA A 65 -16.29 -5.63 -11.27
C ALA A 65 -15.25 -4.99 -12.19
N TYR A 66 -15.09 -5.50 -13.41
CA TYR A 66 -14.19 -4.93 -14.40
C TYR A 66 -14.62 -3.52 -14.83
N GLN A 67 -15.91 -3.32 -15.11
CA GLN A 67 -16.44 -1.99 -15.42
C GLN A 67 -16.30 -1.01 -14.26
N GLU A 68 -16.49 -1.47 -13.02
CA GLU A 68 -16.23 -0.66 -11.82
C GLU A 68 -14.74 -0.30 -11.70
N ALA A 69 -13.82 -1.22 -12.04
CA ALA A 69 -12.39 -0.94 -12.02
C ALA A 69 -12.02 0.15 -13.04
N LEU A 70 -12.57 0.10 -14.25
CA LEU A 70 -12.40 1.12 -15.29
C LEU A 70 -12.87 2.50 -14.79
N ALA A 71 -14.09 2.58 -14.26
CA ALA A 71 -14.62 3.83 -13.72
C ALA A 71 -13.78 4.37 -12.54
N ARG A 72 -13.27 3.48 -11.68
CA ARG A 72 -12.37 3.87 -10.59
C ARG A 72 -10.99 4.29 -11.10
N ALA A 73 -10.53 3.79 -12.25
CA ALA A 73 -9.25 4.15 -12.84
C ALA A 73 -9.24 5.62 -13.25
N GLU A 74 -10.29 6.08 -13.93
CA GLU A 74 -10.44 7.50 -14.30
C GLU A 74 -10.32 8.45 -13.09
N GLN A 75 -10.83 8.02 -11.94
CA GLN A 75 -10.84 8.84 -10.72
C GLN A 75 -9.53 8.75 -9.93
N ASN A 76 -8.93 7.57 -9.85
CA ASN A 76 -7.84 7.26 -8.91
C ASN A 76 -6.49 6.99 -9.57
N ALA A 77 -6.38 7.06 -10.90
CA ALA A 77 -5.13 6.81 -11.61
C ALA A 77 -3.97 7.69 -11.10
N PRO A 78 -2.74 7.15 -11.10
CA PRO A 78 -1.55 7.95 -10.94
C PRO A 78 -1.48 9.07 -11.99
N ARG A 79 -1.14 10.29 -11.56
CA ARG A 79 -1.15 11.49 -12.43
C ARG A 79 0.24 12.08 -12.57
N TYR A 80 0.65 12.34 -13.81
CA TYR A 80 1.96 12.85 -14.21
C TYR A 80 1.85 14.13 -15.02
N ARG A 81 2.90 14.95 -14.99
CA ARG A 81 2.93 16.24 -15.70
C ARG A 81 3.31 16.08 -17.17
N SER A 82 4.11 15.07 -17.49
CA SER A 82 4.51 14.72 -18.85
C SER A 82 4.40 13.21 -19.08
N GLU A 83 4.32 12.83 -20.35
CA GLU A 83 4.36 11.43 -20.81
C GLU A 83 5.63 10.74 -20.33
N PHE A 84 6.79 11.36 -20.55
CA PHE A 84 8.09 10.85 -20.11
C PHE A 84 8.16 10.53 -18.61
N GLU A 85 7.59 11.37 -17.73
CA GLU A 85 7.57 11.07 -16.29
C GLU A 85 6.70 9.85 -15.97
N CYS A 86 5.59 9.68 -16.71
CA CYS A 86 4.70 8.55 -16.57
C CYS A 86 5.41 7.26 -17.03
N GLU A 87 5.94 7.24 -18.25
CA GLU A 87 6.62 6.08 -18.81
C GLU A 87 7.90 5.71 -18.07
N ASN A 88 8.59 6.67 -17.43
CA ASN A 88 9.72 6.37 -16.55
C ASN A 88 9.32 5.56 -15.31
N ASP A 89 8.11 5.78 -14.78
CA ASP A 89 7.58 4.98 -13.67
C ASP A 89 6.92 3.67 -14.18
N PHE A 90 6.32 3.70 -15.37
CA PHE A 90 5.60 2.59 -15.98
C PHE A 90 6.37 1.98 -17.15
N TYR A 91 5.69 1.47 -18.17
CA TYR A 91 6.30 0.97 -19.39
C TYR A 91 6.19 2.02 -20.51
N GLU A 92 7.08 1.93 -21.49
CA GLU A 92 6.98 2.71 -22.74
C GLU A 92 5.63 2.43 -23.42
N ASP A 93 5.00 3.47 -23.98
CA ASP A 93 3.68 3.43 -24.62
C ASP A 93 2.51 3.03 -23.69
N ASP A 94 2.74 2.94 -22.37
CA ASP A 94 1.73 2.55 -21.38
C ASP A 94 1.00 3.75 -20.78
N CYS A 95 1.24 4.96 -21.29
CA CYS A 95 0.68 6.19 -20.77
C CYS A 95 -0.11 6.95 -21.83
N TYR A 96 -1.16 7.64 -21.40
CA TYR A 96 -1.98 8.48 -22.27
C TYR A 96 -2.38 9.78 -21.58
N TYR A 97 -2.66 10.81 -22.37
CA TYR A 97 -3.19 12.07 -21.84
C TYR A 97 -4.68 11.95 -21.56
N SER A 98 -5.07 12.04 -20.28
CA SER A 98 -6.46 12.09 -19.87
C SER A 98 -6.92 13.53 -19.74
N SER A 99 -7.82 13.97 -20.63
CA SER A 99 -8.42 15.30 -20.59
C SER A 99 -9.21 15.54 -19.30
N SER A 100 -9.84 14.50 -18.74
CA SER A 100 -10.61 14.59 -17.49
C SER A 100 -9.72 14.94 -16.30
N SER A 101 -8.53 14.31 -16.20
CA SER A 101 -7.57 14.64 -15.14
C SER A 101 -6.59 15.75 -15.49
N ARG A 102 -6.56 16.21 -16.75
CA ARG A 102 -5.57 17.15 -17.29
C ARG A 102 -4.14 16.74 -16.96
N ALA A 103 -3.85 15.45 -17.13
CA ALA A 103 -2.61 14.81 -16.72
C ALA A 103 -2.35 13.58 -17.58
N TYR A 104 -1.09 13.17 -17.65
CA TYR A 104 -0.71 11.86 -18.18
C TYR A 104 -0.99 10.81 -17.11
N VAL A 105 -1.65 9.73 -17.53
CA VAL A 105 -2.03 8.62 -16.67
C VAL A 105 -1.62 7.31 -17.33
N PRO A 106 -1.22 6.29 -16.55
CA PRO A 106 -0.91 4.97 -17.10
C PRO A 106 -2.20 4.22 -17.44
N ASN A 107 -2.13 3.33 -18.43
CA ASN A 107 -3.13 2.29 -18.58
C ASN A 107 -3.08 1.40 -17.33
N PHE A 108 -4.25 1.03 -16.83
CA PHE A 108 -4.31 0.09 -15.72
C PHE A 108 -4.04 -1.33 -16.25
N GLY A 109 -3.17 -2.06 -15.57
CA GLY A 109 -2.67 -3.37 -15.99
C GLY A 109 -3.53 -4.54 -15.50
N GLY A 110 -4.79 -4.31 -15.17
CA GLY A 110 -5.72 -5.28 -14.59
C GLY A 110 -6.42 -4.76 -13.34
N PHE A 111 -7.25 -5.57 -12.71
CA PHE A 111 -8.03 -5.19 -11.53
C PHE A 111 -7.91 -6.23 -10.43
N PHE A 112 -7.95 -5.75 -9.18
CA PHE A 112 -8.05 -6.60 -8.02
C PHE A 112 -9.51 -6.92 -7.76
N TYR A 113 -9.84 -8.20 -7.66
CA TYR A 113 -11.15 -8.72 -7.33
C TYR A 113 -11.12 -9.47 -6.01
N SER A 114 -12.04 -9.16 -5.10
CA SER A 114 -12.16 -9.87 -3.83
C SER A 114 -13.61 -10.07 -3.43
N ARG A 115 -13.90 -11.25 -2.87
CA ARG A 115 -15.16 -11.54 -2.18
C ARG A 115 -14.99 -11.61 -0.66
N SER A 116 -13.74 -11.52 -0.18
CA SER A 116 -13.39 -11.55 1.24
C SER A 116 -13.56 -10.17 1.86
N LEU A 117 -14.81 -9.77 2.05
CA LEU A 117 -15.15 -8.42 2.51
C LEU A 117 -15.12 -8.25 4.04
N SER A 118 -14.80 -9.31 4.77
CA SER A 118 -14.67 -9.34 6.23
C SER A 118 -13.61 -8.33 6.68
N GLY A 119 -14.06 -7.16 7.14
CA GLY A 119 -13.21 -6.08 7.64
C GLY A 119 -13.34 -4.76 6.86
N LEU A 120 -13.97 -4.75 5.69
CA LEU A 120 -14.31 -3.50 5.01
C LEU A 120 -15.54 -2.86 5.67
N LYS A 121 -15.31 -1.92 6.59
CA LYS A 121 -16.39 -1.18 7.26
C LYS A 121 -17.19 -0.35 6.25
N GLY A 122 -18.52 -0.40 6.35
CA GLY A 122 -19.42 0.41 5.50
C GLY A 122 -19.49 -0.04 4.05
N TYR A 123 -18.97 -1.22 3.73
CA TYR A 123 -19.00 -1.77 2.38
C TYR A 123 -20.20 -2.71 2.23
N ASN A 124 -21.10 -2.40 1.29
CA ASN A 124 -22.40 -3.05 1.13
C ASN A 124 -22.53 -3.91 -0.15
N LYS A 125 -21.48 -4.00 -0.96
CA LYS A 125 -21.45 -4.87 -2.14
C LYS A 125 -21.02 -6.29 -1.75
N SER A 126 -21.30 -7.27 -2.60
CA SER A 126 -20.88 -8.68 -2.43
C SER A 126 -19.45 -8.97 -2.94
N TYR A 127 -18.84 -8.02 -3.64
CA TYR A 127 -17.48 -8.08 -4.15
C TYR A 127 -16.81 -6.71 -4.04
N TYR A 128 -15.48 -6.70 -4.05
CA TYR A 128 -14.63 -5.52 -4.10
C TYR A 128 -13.83 -5.51 -5.40
N SER A 129 -13.75 -4.35 -6.04
CA SER A 129 -12.98 -4.12 -7.26
C SER A 129 -12.15 -2.84 -7.20
N GLU A 130 -10.90 -2.91 -7.65
CA GLU A 130 -10.01 -1.75 -7.75
C GLU A 130 -9.00 -1.89 -8.91
N PRO A 131 -8.73 -0.82 -9.69
CA PRO A 131 -7.75 -0.87 -10.77
C PRO A 131 -6.34 -1.00 -10.24
N MET A 132 -5.56 -1.87 -10.87
CA MET A 132 -4.15 -2.14 -10.58
C MET A 132 -3.26 -1.58 -11.68
N TYR A 133 -2.13 -1.02 -11.28
CA TYR A 133 -1.10 -0.47 -12.16
C TYR A 133 0.19 -1.25 -11.98
N ARG A 134 0.87 -1.55 -13.09
CA ARG A 134 2.08 -2.36 -13.07
C ARG A 134 3.32 -1.47 -12.97
N TYR A 135 3.85 -1.34 -11.76
CA TYR A 135 5.07 -0.58 -11.48
C TYR A 135 6.21 -1.53 -11.14
N LYS A 136 7.32 -1.49 -11.89
CA LYS A 136 8.49 -2.37 -11.69
C LYS A 136 8.12 -3.86 -11.53
N SER A 137 7.31 -4.37 -12.46
CA SER A 137 6.81 -5.76 -12.49
C SER A 137 5.93 -6.16 -11.30
N LYS A 138 5.41 -5.21 -10.53
CA LYS A 138 4.54 -5.44 -9.38
C LYS A 138 3.23 -4.66 -9.54
N PHE A 139 2.17 -5.15 -8.91
CA PHE A 139 0.86 -4.53 -8.95
C PHE A 139 0.65 -3.62 -7.75
N TYR A 140 0.23 -2.40 -8.07
CA TYR A 140 -0.12 -1.38 -7.10
C TYR A 140 -1.45 -0.75 -7.45
N ASN A 141 -2.22 -0.31 -6.45
CA ASN A 141 -3.36 0.55 -6.74
C ASN A 141 -2.94 2.00 -7.00
N GLY A 142 -3.90 2.86 -7.35
CA GLY A 142 -3.67 4.29 -7.60
C GLY A 142 -3.16 5.06 -6.38
N ALA A 143 -3.31 4.51 -5.17
CA ALA A 143 -2.75 5.06 -3.93
C ALA A 143 -1.34 4.53 -3.61
N GLY A 144 -0.70 3.80 -4.53
CA GLY A 144 0.67 3.29 -4.38
C GLY A 144 0.80 2.14 -3.39
N GLN A 145 -0.28 1.42 -3.11
CA GLN A 145 -0.27 0.27 -2.20
C GLN A 145 -0.01 -0.99 -2.98
N PHE A 146 0.87 -1.85 -2.44
CA PHE A 146 1.27 -3.09 -3.08
C PHE A 146 0.21 -4.19 -2.91
N PHE A 147 -0.16 -4.84 -4.02
CA PHE A 147 -1.14 -5.92 -4.05
C PHE A 147 -0.54 -7.27 -4.47
N GLY A 148 0.67 -7.31 -5.01
CA GLY A 148 1.28 -8.58 -5.43
C GLY A 148 2.20 -8.42 -6.62
N SER A 149 2.80 -9.53 -7.05
CA SER A 149 3.67 -9.56 -8.23
C SER A 149 3.10 -10.37 -9.40
N TYR A 150 2.04 -11.16 -9.14
CA TYR A 150 1.51 -12.13 -10.09
C TYR A 150 -0.01 -11.98 -10.24
N ARG A 151 -0.50 -12.21 -11.45
CA ARG A 151 -1.93 -12.38 -11.75
C ARG A 151 -2.37 -13.81 -11.46
N ASN A 152 -3.67 -14.04 -11.36
CA ASN A 152 -4.28 -15.37 -11.17
C ASN A 152 -3.74 -16.14 -9.95
N GLN A 153 -3.27 -15.42 -8.94
CA GLN A 153 -2.75 -16.00 -7.71
C GLN A 153 -3.44 -15.34 -6.53
N PRO A 154 -3.75 -16.12 -5.47
CA PRO A 154 -4.34 -15.56 -4.27
C PRO A 154 -3.36 -14.56 -3.65
N THR A 155 -3.85 -13.35 -3.40
CA THR A 155 -3.09 -12.30 -2.72
C THR A 155 -3.84 -11.80 -1.49
N LYS A 156 -3.09 -11.40 -0.48
CA LYS A 156 -3.63 -10.88 0.79
C LYS A 156 -3.16 -9.45 0.98
N VAL A 157 -4.11 -8.54 1.07
CA VAL A 157 -3.85 -7.11 1.26
C VAL A 157 -4.44 -6.65 2.57
N ALA A 158 -3.80 -5.68 3.22
CA ALA A 158 -4.33 -5.12 4.45
C ALA A 158 -5.69 -4.45 4.19
N THR A 159 -6.73 -4.78 4.94
CA THR A 159 -8.08 -4.27 4.66
C THR A 159 -8.17 -2.75 4.85
N ASN A 160 -7.43 -2.20 5.82
CA ASN A 160 -7.30 -0.75 6.03
C ASN A 160 -6.57 -0.02 4.88
N SER A 161 -5.96 -0.79 3.98
CA SER A 161 -5.31 -0.28 2.79
C SER A 161 -6.31 -0.09 1.65
N LEU A 162 -7.46 -0.76 1.68
CA LEU A 162 -8.46 -0.68 0.63
C LEU A 162 -9.22 0.66 0.64
N ASN A 163 -9.83 1.00 -0.50
CA ASN A 163 -10.57 2.25 -0.75
C ASN A 163 -9.78 3.55 -0.58
N LYS A 164 -8.45 3.50 -0.47
CA LYS A 164 -7.66 4.73 -0.46
C LYS A 164 -7.65 5.35 -1.85
N ARG A 165 -7.95 6.64 -1.91
CA ARG A 165 -7.95 7.39 -3.16
C ARG A 165 -6.53 7.73 -3.60
N GLY A 166 -6.30 7.58 -4.90
CA GLY A 166 -5.07 7.97 -5.57
C GLY A 166 -5.11 9.43 -6.04
N GLY A 167 -4.37 9.73 -7.11
CA GLY A 167 -4.42 11.03 -7.80
C GLY A 167 -3.13 11.85 -7.78
N GLY A 168 -2.03 11.31 -7.25
CA GLY A 168 -0.66 11.82 -7.48
C GLY A 168 0.18 10.78 -8.22
N THR A 169 1.47 11.06 -8.44
CA THR A 169 2.40 10.06 -8.99
C THR A 169 2.49 8.83 -8.09
N ILE A 170 2.72 7.65 -8.64
CA ILE A 170 2.80 6.41 -7.85
C ILE A 170 3.93 6.44 -6.82
N GLY A 171 5.10 7.02 -7.17
CA GLY A 171 6.23 7.21 -6.26
C GLY A 171 5.88 8.03 -5.00
N ARG A 172 5.21 9.18 -5.18
CA ARG A 172 4.73 10.00 -4.06
C ARG A 172 3.70 9.28 -3.20
N ALA A 173 2.86 8.45 -3.81
CA ALA A 173 1.86 7.68 -3.10
C ALA A 173 2.50 6.61 -2.20
N MET A 174 3.51 5.90 -2.70
CA MET A 174 4.32 4.96 -1.92
C MET A 174 5.04 5.63 -0.73
N SER A 175 5.61 6.82 -0.92
CA SER A 175 6.29 7.54 0.17
C SER A 175 5.37 7.92 1.35
N ARG A 176 4.07 8.07 1.10
CA ARG A 176 3.07 8.38 2.14
C ARG A 176 2.65 7.16 2.96
N GLY A 177 2.85 5.94 2.47
CA GLY A 177 2.45 4.70 3.14
C GLY A 177 3.53 4.05 4.00
N GLY A 178 4.79 4.52 3.93
CA GLY A 178 5.97 3.79 4.42
C GLY A 178 6.32 3.90 5.91
N PHE A 179 5.76 4.86 6.65
CA PHE A 179 6.23 5.15 8.02
C PHE A 179 5.95 4.04 9.07
N GLY A 180 5.14 3.02 8.76
CA GLY A 180 4.74 1.98 9.73
C GLY A 180 5.19 0.54 9.43
N LYS A 181 5.73 0.22 8.24
CA LYS A 181 6.08 -1.17 7.86
C LYS A 181 7.54 -1.54 8.17
N ALA A 182 8.36 -0.60 8.65
CA ALA A 182 9.80 -0.81 8.91
C ALA A 182 10.11 -1.57 10.22
N VAL A 183 9.11 -1.91 11.04
CA VAL A 183 9.32 -2.50 12.37
C VAL A 183 8.58 -3.84 12.50
N SER A 184 8.88 -4.81 11.64
CA SER A 184 8.44 -6.21 11.81
C SER A 184 9.36 -7.19 11.09
N VAL A 185 10.67 -7.02 11.25
CA VAL A 185 11.64 -8.10 10.99
C VAL A 185 12.68 -8.06 12.09
N SER A 186 12.25 -8.30 13.33
CA SER A 186 13.17 -8.79 14.36
C SER A 186 13.47 -10.24 14.00
N ARG A 187 14.61 -10.44 13.32
CA ARG A 187 15.24 -11.74 13.21
C ARG A 187 15.56 -12.19 14.63
N GLY A 188 14.83 -13.18 15.13
CA GLY A 188 15.30 -14.00 16.23
C GLY A 188 16.59 -14.68 15.77
N GLY A 189 17.71 -14.29 16.37
CA GLY A 189 18.95 -15.06 16.41
C GLY A 189 19.10 -15.67 17.79
#